data_AF-A0A844F4K6-F1
#
_entry.id   AF-A0A844F4K6-F1
#
_cell.length_a   1.000
_cell.length_b   1.000
_cell.length_c   1.000
_cell.angle_alpha   90.00
_cell.angle_beta   90.00
_cell.angle_gamma   90.00
#
_symmetry.space_group_name_H-M   'P 1'
#
loop_
_entity.id
_entity.type
_entity.pdbx_description
1 polymer ?
#
loop_
_entity_poly.entity_id
_entity_poly.type
_entity_poly.pdbx_seq_one_letter_code
_entity_poly.pdbx_strand_id
1 'polypeptide(L)'
;MYEECSADIKMTRMILKEGFFDKATYHCSIITYNPEEECIYFLSDETQLPVFSLDGIYECRIDTPKGVIGCSGTIRERYWNKVGRIVKFQIRNGFYKNLVN
;
A
#
# COMPACT_ATOMS: atom_id res chain seq x y z
N MET A 1 2.56 16.19 4.19
CA MET A 1 2.03 15.00 4.92
C MET A 1 2.87 13.82 4.43
N TYR A 2 2.50 12.53 4.52
CA TYR A 2 3.40 11.38 4.21
C TYR A 2 3.93 11.28 2.76
N GLU A 3 3.85 12.35 1.98
CA GLU A 3 4.32 12.49 0.61
C GLU A 3 5.84 12.29 0.56
N GLU A 4 6.32 11.61 -0.50
CA GLU A 4 7.72 11.23 -0.70
C GLU A 4 8.31 10.29 0.36
N CYS A 5 7.49 9.77 1.28
CA CYS A 5 7.92 8.73 2.22
C CYS A 5 7.95 7.36 1.53
N SER A 6 8.93 6.54 1.92
CA SER A 6 8.98 5.14 1.53
C SER A 6 7.93 4.34 2.30
N ALA A 7 7.28 3.42 1.60
CA ALA A 7 6.27 2.56 2.16
C ALA A 7 6.41 1.11 1.67
N ASP A 8 6.27 0.19 2.60
CA ASP A 8 6.25 -1.24 2.33
C ASP A 8 4.83 -1.76 2.34
N ILE A 9 4.41 -2.41 1.26
CA ILE A 9 3.11 -3.05 1.15
C ILE A 9 3.31 -4.56 1.21
N LYS A 10 2.53 -5.25 2.03
CA LYS A 10 2.58 -6.71 2.17
C LYS A 10 1.18 -7.28 2.21
N MET A 11 0.90 -8.33 1.43
CA MET A 11 -0.37 -9.02 1.54
C MET A 11 -0.43 -9.78 2.87
N THR A 12 -1.46 -9.53 3.67
CA THR A 12 -1.68 -10.21 4.95
C THR A 12 -2.76 -11.26 4.84
N ARG A 13 -3.77 -11.03 3.99
CA ARG A 13 -4.88 -11.95 3.82
C ARG A 13 -5.45 -11.86 2.42
N MET A 14 -5.94 -12.99 1.93
CA MET A 14 -6.73 -13.05 0.72
C MET A 14 -8.19 -13.31 1.03
N ILE A 15 -9.09 -12.65 0.29
CA ILE A 15 -10.52 -12.80 0.46
C ILE A 15 -11.06 -13.94 -0.44
N LEU A 16 -10.57 -14.05 -1.67
CA LEU A 16 -10.97 -15.12 -2.60
C LEU A 16 -10.31 -16.47 -2.26
N LYS A 17 -11.05 -17.58 -2.41
CA LYS A 17 -10.54 -18.94 -2.15
C LYS A 17 -9.52 -19.43 -3.20
N GLU A 18 -9.51 -18.83 -4.39
CA GLU A 18 -8.68 -19.22 -5.53
C GLU A 18 -7.65 -18.16 -5.94
N GLY A 19 -7.52 -17.07 -5.18
CA GLY A 19 -6.53 -16.05 -5.53
C GLY A 19 -5.09 -16.50 -5.22
N PHE A 20 -4.13 -15.71 -5.67
CA PHE A 20 -2.70 -15.92 -5.41
C PHE A 20 -2.21 -15.20 -4.13
N PHE A 21 -1.86 -15.96 -3.08
CA PHE A 21 -1.48 -15.37 -1.80
C PHE A 21 0.00 -15.09 -1.83
N ASP A 22 0.32 -13.82 -1.96
CA ASP A 22 1.69 -13.39 -2.11
C ASP A 22 2.28 -12.96 -0.77
N LYS A 23 3.39 -13.59 -0.36
CA LYS A 23 4.11 -13.25 0.87
C LYS A 23 5.19 -12.19 0.65
N ALA A 24 5.35 -11.68 -0.56
CA ALA A 24 6.38 -10.70 -0.85
C ALA A 24 6.05 -9.35 -0.22
N THR A 25 7.10 -8.61 0.10
CA THR A 25 7.02 -7.23 0.52
C THR A 25 7.34 -6.37 -0.70
N TYR A 26 6.45 -5.44 -1.00
CA TYR A 26 6.54 -4.53 -2.12
C TYR A 26 6.99 -3.17 -1.63
N HIS A 27 8.16 -2.73 -2.08
CA HIS A 27 8.65 -1.39 -1.81
C HIS A 27 7.97 -0.40 -2.75
N CYS A 28 7.39 0.65 -2.19
CA CYS A 28 6.60 1.66 -2.89
C CYS A 28 6.91 3.05 -2.31
N SER A 29 6.76 4.09 -3.12
CA SER A 29 6.91 5.48 -2.68
C SER A 29 5.55 6.16 -2.61
N ILE A 30 5.27 6.94 -1.56
CA ILE A 30 4.01 7.66 -1.46
C ILE A 30 4.05 8.89 -2.35
N ILE A 31 3.12 8.95 -3.32
CA ILE A 31 2.94 10.11 -4.19
C ILE A 31 2.08 11.14 -3.48
N THR A 32 0.92 10.71 -3.00
CA THR A 32 -0.04 11.58 -2.33
C THR A 32 -0.98 10.78 -1.45
N TYR A 33 -1.53 11.45 -0.43
CA TYR A 33 -2.52 10.89 0.49
C TYR A 33 -3.77 11.77 0.46
N ASN A 34 -4.91 11.18 0.13
CA ASN A 34 -6.21 11.84 0.14
C ASN A 34 -6.96 11.50 1.43
N PRO A 35 -7.02 12.41 2.43
CA PRO A 35 -7.64 12.13 3.72
C PRO A 35 -9.17 11.98 3.64
N GLU A 36 -9.82 12.65 2.69
CA GLU A 36 -11.30 12.58 2.55
C GLU A 36 -11.78 11.20 2.10
N GLU A 37 -11.01 10.51 1.24
CA GLU A 37 -11.33 9.17 0.76
C GLU A 37 -10.58 8.05 1.51
N GLU A 38 -9.75 8.42 2.50
CA GLU A 38 -8.80 7.53 3.18
C GLU A 38 -7.96 6.70 2.18
N CYS A 39 -7.50 7.34 1.11
CA CYS A 39 -6.77 6.70 0.01
C CYS A 39 -5.33 7.20 -0.10
N ILE A 40 -4.38 6.27 -0.26
CA ILE A 40 -2.96 6.57 -0.54
C ILE A 40 -2.64 6.16 -1.97
N TYR A 41 -1.93 7.02 -2.69
CA TYR A 41 -1.41 6.74 -4.01
C TYR A 41 0.07 6.41 -3.90
N PHE A 42 0.41 5.19 -4.31
CA PHE A 42 1.76 4.68 -4.31
C PHE A 42 2.34 4.66 -5.72
N LEU A 43 3.63 4.98 -5.82
CA LEU A 43 4.47 4.74 -6.98
C LEU A 43 5.22 3.42 -6.75
N SER A 44 5.02 2.46 -7.64
CA SER A 44 5.72 1.17 -7.61
C SER A 44 6.87 1.18 -8.61
N ASP A 45 8.10 1.03 -8.11
CA ASP A 45 9.29 0.86 -8.92
C ASP A 45 9.32 -0.58 -9.47
N GLU A 46 9.22 -0.68 -10.80
CA GLU A 46 9.60 -1.84 -11.63
C GLU A 46 9.50 -3.24 -10.95
N THR A 47 8.34 -3.93 -10.86
CA THR A 47 8.01 -5.12 -11.70
C THR A 47 6.63 -5.75 -11.34
N GLN A 48 5.83 -5.21 -10.41
CA GLN A 48 4.83 -6.06 -9.72
C GLN A 48 3.36 -5.58 -9.68
N LEU A 49 2.94 -4.73 -10.63
CA LEU A 49 1.52 -4.42 -10.81
C LEU A 49 0.59 -5.65 -10.90
N PRO A 50 0.90 -6.72 -11.65
CA PRO A 50 -0.02 -7.85 -11.77
C PRO A 50 -0.23 -8.64 -10.47
N VAL A 51 0.65 -8.49 -9.47
CA VAL A 51 0.57 -9.28 -8.21
C VAL A 51 -0.37 -8.66 -7.18
N PHE A 52 -0.66 -7.37 -7.28
CA PHE A 52 -1.60 -6.68 -6.38
C PHE A 52 -3.07 -7.09 -6.64
N SER A 53 -3.52 -8.19 -6.04
CA SER A 53 -4.92 -8.59 -6.03
C SER A 53 -5.82 -7.49 -5.48
N LEU A 54 -6.89 -7.16 -6.21
CA LEU A 54 -7.93 -6.25 -5.72
C LEU A 54 -8.73 -6.88 -4.56
N ASP A 55 -8.77 -8.21 -4.51
CA ASP A 55 -9.41 -9.01 -3.46
C ASP A 55 -8.45 -9.41 -2.31
N GLY A 56 -7.32 -8.71 -2.21
CA GLY A 56 -6.35 -8.87 -1.13
C GLY A 56 -6.50 -7.81 -0.05
N ILE A 57 -6.27 -8.21 1.20
CA ILE A 57 -6.00 -7.30 2.31
C ILE A 57 -4.49 -7.17 2.44
N TYR A 58 -4.04 -5.92 2.45
CA TYR A 58 -2.65 -5.54 2.50
C TYR A 58 -2.39 -4.73 3.77
N GLU A 59 -1.25 -4.99 4.40
CA GLU A 59 -0.66 -4.12 5.41
C GLU A 59 0.34 -3.20 4.70
N CYS A 60 0.25 -1.91 4.96
CA CYS A 60 1.19 -0.90 4.53
C CYS A 60 1.96 -0.39 5.75
N ARG A 61 3.28 -0.25 5.61
CA ARG A 61 4.16 0.35 6.60
C ARG A 61 4.86 1.54 5.97
N ILE A 62 4.62 2.72 6.51
CA ILE A 62 5.17 3.98 6.04
C ILE A 62 6.33 4.33 6.95
N ASP A 63 7.52 4.43 6.38
CA ASP A 63 8.69 4.94 7.10
C ASP A 63 8.66 6.46 7.10
N THR A 64 8.58 7.06 8.29
CA THR A 64 8.56 8.50 8.45
C THR A 64 9.68 8.92 9.38
N PRO A 65 10.18 10.17 9.30
CA PRO A 65 11.23 10.64 10.20
C PRO A 65 10.82 10.61 11.69
N LYS A 66 9.53 10.45 12.01
CA LYS A 66 9.01 10.32 13.39
C LYS A 66 8.81 8.86 13.82
N GLY A 67 9.14 7.89 12.97
CA GLY A 67 8.95 6.46 13.20
C GLY A 67 8.08 5.79 12.13
N VAL A 68 7.85 4.50 12.30
CA VAL A 68 7.08 3.67 11.35
C VAL A 68 5.60 3.71 11.66
N ILE A 69 4.78 4.00 10.65
CA ILE A 69 3.32 4.00 10.76
C ILE A 69 2.78 2.82 9.96
N GLY A 70 1.95 1.99 10.59
CA GLY A 70 1.23 0.91 9.94
C GLY A 70 -0.19 1.35 9.54
N CYS A 71 -0.68 0.82 8.43
CA CYS A 71 -2.11 0.84 8.11
C CYS A 71 -2.50 -0.44 7.39
N SER A 72 -3.79 -0.77 7.41
CA SER A 72 -4.32 -1.93 6.66
C SER A 72 -5.46 -1.50 5.75
N GLY A 73 -5.51 -2.12 4.58
CA GLY A 73 -6.38 -1.68 3.52
C GLY A 73 -6.40 -2.65 2.34
N THR A 74 -7.00 -2.19 1.25
CA THR A 74 -7.23 -2.97 0.03
C THR A 74 -6.86 -2.13 -1.19
N ILE A 75 -6.36 -2.78 -2.24
CA ILE A 75 -6.06 -2.08 -3.50
C ILE A 75 -7.37 -1.83 -4.23
N ARG A 76 -7.66 -0.55 -4.51
CA ARG A 76 -8.85 -0.15 -5.27
C ARG A 76 -8.58 -0.11 -6.76
N GLU A 77 -7.49 0.52 -7.14
CA GLU A 77 -7.13 0.75 -8.53
C GLU A 77 -5.63 0.61 -8.69
N ARG A 78 -5.22 0.15 -9.88
CA ARG A 78 -3.82 0.05 -10.25
C ARG A 78 -3.70 0.35 -11.73
N TYR A 79 -2.92 1.35 -12.10
CA TYR A 79 -2.84 1.84 -13.48
C TYR A 79 -1.45 2.37 -13.79
N TRP A 80 -1.14 2.46 -15.08
CA TRP A 80 0.10 3.06 -15.56
C TRP A 80 -0.16 4.51 -16.00
N ASN A 81 0.69 5.44 -15.60
CA ASN A 81 0.69 6.82 -16.10
C ASN A 81 2.09 7.29 -16.51
N LYS A 82 2.25 8.57 -16.84
CA LYS A 82 3.54 9.16 -17.24
C LYS A 82 4.59 9.16 -16.13
N VAL A 83 4.19 9.12 -14.87
CA VAL A 83 5.06 9.10 -13.68
C VAL A 83 5.54 7.68 -13.39
N GLY A 84 4.74 6.68 -13.72
CA GLY A 84 5.08 5.27 -13.58
C GLY A 84 3.86 4.42 -13.26
N ARG A 85 4.04 3.45 -12.38
CA ARG A 85 2.99 2.53 -11.96
C ARG A 85 2.33 3.03 -10.69
N ILE A 86 1.06 3.38 -10.79
CA ILE A 86 0.28 3.95 -9.70
C ILE A 86 -0.61 2.88 -9.10
N VAL A 87 -0.60 2.80 -7.78
CA VAL A 87 -1.47 1.93 -7.00
C VAL A 87 -2.28 2.78 -6.02
N LYS A 88 -3.61 2.77 -6.16
CA LYS A 88 -4.54 3.39 -5.23
C LYS A 88 -4.90 2.39 -4.13
N PHE A 89 -4.41 2.66 -2.95
CA PHE A 89 -4.68 1.89 -1.74
C PHE A 89 -5.73 2.60 -0.91
N GLN A 90 -6.82 1.91 -0.60
CA GLN A 90 -7.82 2.43 0.33
C GLN A 90 -7.61 1.82 1.71
N ILE A 91 -7.42 2.68 2.70
CA ILE A 91 -7.29 2.30 4.10
C ILE A 91 -8.65 1.85 4.61
N ARG A 92 -8.68 0.78 5.42
CA ARG A 92 -9.92 0.27 6.03
C ARG A 92 -9.96 0.38 7.55
N ASN A 93 -8.82 0.32 8.23
CA ASN A 93 -8.74 0.36 9.71
C ASN A 93 -7.93 1.56 10.23
N GLY A 94 -7.86 2.65 9.45
CA GLY A 94 -7.04 3.81 9.78
C GLY A 94 -5.54 3.51 9.88
N PHE A 95 -4.82 4.47 10.47
CA PHE A 95 -3.39 4.36 10.75
C PHE A 95 -3.16 3.99 12.22
N TYR A 96 -2.22 3.09 12.46
CA TYR A 96 -1.71 2.75 13.79
C TYR A 96 -0.20 2.94 13.82
N LYS A 97 0.33 3.41 14.95
CA LYS A 97 1.78 3.47 15.14
C LYS A 97 2.26 2.07 15.45
N ASN A 98 3.13 1.52 14.61
CA ASN A 98 3.80 0.28 14.95
C ASN A 98 4.99 0.68 15.84
N LEU A 99 4.74 0.71 17.15
CA LEU A 99 5.79 0.81 18.16
C LEU A 99 6.51 -0.53 18.15
N VAL A 100 7.40 -0.74 17.18
CA VAL A 100 8.35 -1.85 17.25
C VAL A 100 9.24 -1.54 18.45
N ASN A 101 8.95 -2.20 19.55
CA ASN A 101 9.67 -2.14 20.82
C ASN A 101 10.92 -3.02 20.74
#